data_AF-A0A101XWM0-F1
#
_entry.id   AF-A0A101XWM0-F1
#
_cell.length_a   1.000
_cell.length_b   1.000
_cell.length_c   1.000
_cell.angle_alpha   90.00
_cell.angle_beta   90.00
_cell.angle_gamma   90.00
#
_symmetry.space_group_name_H-M   'P 1'
#
loop_
_entity.id
_entity.type
_entity.pdbx_description
1 polymer ?
#
loop_
_entity_poly.entity_id
_entity_poly.type
_entity_poly.pdbx_seq_one_letter_code
_entity_poly.pdbx_strand_id
1 'polypeptide(L)'
;MENFFLTDDKPEEFPVPGKKLVDEFGQWKGKEWPGKIQSLDELAKKLKVIEGEARYPFAEWNRWGGDSARKLTEGTGYFATFKSEDGRWHLVDPEGCDYFSLGPCGTNPGDQCRIDGFEQNCDWLPDMQDPEYKEFYREGSRRRTAYMPLDHYKITNFTAMNLKKVYGDQWRGKWENIAHHILMKNGINSQGNFPGLCVNNGRSKLPYVRELPGFPATNTLIFRDFPDVLSPEYSEQSEQYARQLADWADDVWLIGYFLRNEPEFNFVEGLLIADEVLHNPARTYCRQGLISFLRDKYGTIEALNQAWDAGFAGFEALEQPLDCCSRTYPASKFDLQQFSIHLIREYIRIPSLACKAVDKHHLNLGLRWSKAYNPDMMAGWEYFDVFSINCYDFDPSKDMDFVKNAGVDLPILLGEYHCGALDRGLPATGLKGVTDQKERGVMWRHFVEKVAAHPYGVGAHWFQFNDQFCLGRYDGENYQIGMVDICMQPYEELMDAVYETSKVLYKVKNGEMEPYARYPVAIPMIGY
;
A
#
# COMPACT_ATOMS: atom_id res chain seq x y z
N MET A 1 -26.29 21.50 -6.65
CA MET A 1 -26.23 20.60 -7.82
C MET A 1 -27.39 20.97 -8.72
N GLU A 2 -27.11 21.49 -9.91
CA GLU A 2 -28.10 21.78 -10.95
C GLU A 2 -27.73 20.94 -12.18
N ASN A 3 -28.71 20.59 -13.03
CA ASN A 3 -28.54 19.80 -14.27
C ASN A 3 -28.24 18.30 -14.10
N PHE A 4 -28.96 17.63 -13.20
CA PHE A 4 -29.06 16.16 -13.21
C PHE A 4 -30.31 15.73 -13.98
N PHE A 5 -30.17 14.74 -14.84
CA PHE A 5 -31.27 14.06 -15.52
C PHE A 5 -31.22 12.59 -15.16
N LEU A 6 -32.38 12.01 -14.86
CA LEU A 6 -32.51 10.56 -14.72
C LEU A 6 -32.93 10.00 -16.08
N THR A 7 -32.35 8.88 -16.46
CA THR A 7 -32.73 8.12 -17.63
C THR A 7 -32.90 6.66 -17.23
N ASP A 8 -33.93 6.01 -17.75
CA ASP A 8 -34.11 4.56 -17.63
C ASP A 8 -33.29 3.80 -18.70
N ASP A 9 -32.78 4.52 -19.70
CA ASP A 9 -31.94 3.97 -20.76
C ASP A 9 -30.48 3.88 -20.29
N LYS A 10 -30.03 2.65 -20.03
CA LYS A 10 -28.60 2.37 -19.84
C LYS A 10 -27.88 2.59 -21.18
N PRO A 11 -26.80 3.38 -21.23
CA PRO A 11 -25.97 3.45 -22.43
C PRO A 11 -25.52 2.03 -22.83
N GLU A 12 -25.91 1.60 -24.03
CA GLU A 12 -25.50 0.30 -24.57
C GLU A 12 -24.05 0.33 -25.05
N GLU A 13 -23.56 1.51 -25.39
CA GLU A 13 -22.22 1.75 -25.88
C GLU A 13 -21.51 2.83 -25.06
N PHE A 14 -20.22 2.60 -24.80
CA PHE A 14 -19.30 3.59 -24.24
C PHE A 14 -18.23 3.87 -25.29
N PRO A 15 -18.56 4.60 -26.38
CA PRO A 15 -17.68 4.72 -27.52
C PRO A 15 -16.39 5.42 -27.13
N VAL A 16 -15.27 4.77 -27.43
CA VAL A 16 -13.95 5.39 -27.31
C VAL A 16 -13.88 6.54 -28.33
N PRO A 17 -13.47 7.77 -27.94
CA PRO A 17 -13.42 8.90 -28.85
C PRO A 17 -12.53 8.59 -30.07
N GLY A 18 -12.99 8.87 -31.28
CA GLY A 18 -12.21 8.75 -32.52
C GLY A 18 -11.12 9.81 -32.70
N LYS A 19 -10.56 10.34 -31.61
CA LYS A 19 -9.56 11.42 -31.59
C LYS A 19 -8.35 11.04 -30.76
N LYS A 20 -7.22 11.68 -31.06
CA LYS A 20 -6.00 11.58 -30.27
C LYS A 20 -6.17 12.27 -28.91
N LEU A 21 -5.88 11.54 -27.84
CA LEU A 21 -5.99 11.97 -26.45
C LEU A 21 -4.62 12.06 -25.75
N VAL A 22 -3.62 11.34 -26.28
CA VAL A 22 -2.30 11.17 -25.68
C VAL A 22 -1.24 11.54 -26.71
N ASP A 23 -0.29 12.39 -26.33
CA ASP A 23 0.82 12.80 -27.20
C ASP A 23 1.95 11.75 -27.28
N GLU A 24 3.01 12.03 -28.03
CA GLU A 24 4.12 11.07 -28.18
C GLU A 24 4.92 10.77 -26.91
N PHE A 25 4.71 11.54 -25.83
CA PHE A 25 5.37 11.38 -24.54
C PHE A 25 4.44 10.75 -23.49
N GLY A 26 3.19 10.41 -23.85
CA GLY A 26 2.21 9.86 -22.93
C GLY A 26 1.39 10.91 -22.17
N GLN A 27 1.57 12.20 -22.45
CA GLN A 27 0.86 13.27 -21.74
C GLN A 27 -0.53 13.49 -22.33
N TRP A 28 -1.45 13.96 -21.49
CA TRP A 28 -2.82 14.26 -21.92
C TRP A 28 -2.87 15.47 -22.85
N LYS A 29 -3.51 15.31 -24.01
CA LYS A 29 -3.71 16.39 -24.99
C LYS A 29 -4.87 17.32 -24.67
N GLY A 30 -5.75 16.92 -23.74
CA GLY A 30 -6.96 17.69 -23.43
C GLY A 30 -6.71 18.99 -22.66
N LYS A 31 -5.47 19.26 -22.25
CA LYS A 31 -5.12 20.41 -21.42
C LYS A 31 -3.68 20.87 -21.66
N GLU A 32 -3.42 22.15 -21.44
CA GLU A 32 -2.08 22.74 -21.29
C GLU A 32 -1.82 23.09 -19.81
N TRP A 33 -0.59 22.94 -19.36
CA TRP A 33 -0.19 23.24 -17.98
C TRP A 33 1.28 23.67 -17.88
N PRO A 34 1.66 24.39 -16.81
CA PRO A 34 3.06 24.71 -16.55
C PRO A 34 3.92 23.44 -16.48
N GLY A 35 4.96 23.38 -17.31
CA GLY A 35 5.93 22.27 -17.30
C GLY A 35 5.68 21.17 -18.33
N LYS A 36 4.54 21.17 -19.04
CA LYS A 36 4.24 20.20 -20.11
C LYS A 36 5.33 20.18 -21.18
N ILE A 37 5.85 19.00 -21.49
CA ILE A 37 6.89 18.80 -22.52
C ILE A 37 6.28 19.00 -23.91
N GLN A 38 6.94 19.81 -24.74
CA GLN A 38 6.49 20.14 -26.10
C GLN A 38 7.37 19.53 -27.19
N SER A 39 8.54 18.96 -26.84
CA SER A 39 9.47 18.38 -27.81
C SER A 39 10.48 17.44 -27.16
N LEU A 40 11.07 16.56 -27.98
CA LEU A 40 12.15 15.67 -27.54
C LEU A 40 13.40 16.44 -27.08
N ASP A 41 13.71 17.57 -27.74
CA ASP A 41 14.83 18.43 -27.34
C ASP A 41 14.60 19.08 -25.97
N GLU A 42 13.36 19.48 -25.67
CA GLU A 42 12.98 19.97 -24.34
C GLU A 42 13.11 18.86 -23.29
N LEU A 43 12.54 17.68 -23.57
CA LEU A 43 12.65 16.52 -22.69
C LEU A 43 14.11 16.20 -22.36
N ALA A 44 14.97 16.12 -23.38
CA ALA A 44 16.40 15.83 -23.22
C ALA A 44 17.11 16.90 -22.38
N LYS A 45 16.76 18.18 -22.53
CA LYS A 45 17.32 19.27 -21.70
C LYS A 45 16.86 19.15 -20.26
N LYS A 46 15.57 18.94 -20.02
CA LYS A 46 15.04 18.83 -18.66
C LYS A 46 15.57 17.62 -17.90
N LEU A 47 15.62 16.45 -18.56
CA LEU A 47 16.20 15.24 -17.97
C LEU A 47 17.66 15.43 -17.56
N LYS A 48 18.45 16.18 -18.34
CA LYS A 48 19.85 16.52 -17.98
C LYS A 48 19.95 17.44 -16.76
N VAL A 49 19.02 18.38 -16.59
CA VAL A 49 19.00 19.32 -15.45
C VAL A 49 18.75 18.60 -14.13
N ILE A 50 17.96 17.52 -14.15
CA ILE A 50 17.63 16.73 -12.96
C ILE A 50 18.60 15.56 -12.71
N GLU A 51 19.67 15.44 -13.50
CA GLU A 51 20.77 14.53 -13.15
C GLU A 51 21.58 15.09 -11.98
N GLY A 52 22.05 14.21 -11.09
CA GLY A 52 22.93 14.63 -10.01
C GLY A 52 23.34 13.48 -9.10
N GLU A 53 24.09 13.81 -8.04
CA GLU A 53 24.53 12.83 -7.06
C GLU A 53 23.41 12.43 -6.10
N ALA A 54 23.37 11.15 -5.76
CA ALA A 54 22.49 10.58 -4.75
C ALA A 54 23.07 10.83 -3.35
N ARG A 55 22.66 11.92 -2.69
CA ARG A 55 23.12 12.30 -1.35
C ARG A 55 21.99 12.96 -0.55
N TYR A 56 21.96 12.71 0.75
CA TYR A 56 21.09 13.43 1.66
C TYR A 56 21.59 14.88 1.85
N PRO A 57 20.68 15.85 1.98
CA PRO A 57 21.07 17.25 2.13
C PRO A 57 21.42 17.63 3.58
N PHE A 58 21.26 16.72 4.55
CA PHE A 58 21.43 16.97 5.98
C PHE A 58 22.69 16.27 6.50
N ALA A 59 23.56 17.00 7.19
CA ALA A 59 24.84 16.46 7.67
C ALA A 59 24.66 15.50 8.84
N GLU A 60 23.56 15.65 9.58
CA GLU A 60 23.13 14.78 10.65
C GLU A 60 22.56 13.44 10.17
N TRP A 61 22.24 13.28 8.88
CA TRP A 61 21.76 12.01 8.35
C TRP A 61 22.92 11.10 7.97
N ASN A 62 22.94 9.87 8.50
CA ASN A 62 23.92 8.87 8.09
C ASN A 62 23.56 8.25 6.73
N ARG A 63 24.31 7.22 6.31
CA ARG A 63 24.11 6.54 5.02
C ARG A 63 22.74 5.88 4.85
N TRP A 64 22.06 5.57 5.95
CA TRP A 64 20.72 5.00 5.95
C TRP A 64 19.64 6.08 5.91
N GLY A 65 20.00 7.34 6.18
CA GLY A 65 19.06 8.44 6.35
C GLY A 65 18.47 8.52 7.75
N GLY A 66 19.14 7.89 8.74
CA GLY A 66 18.87 7.99 10.18
C GLY A 66 19.60 9.18 10.83
N ASP A 67 19.09 9.65 11.98
CA ASP A 67 19.70 10.75 12.75
C ASP A 67 20.96 10.28 13.49
N SER A 68 22.13 10.53 12.88
CA SER A 68 23.44 10.15 13.43
C SER A 68 23.77 10.87 14.75
N ALA A 69 23.09 11.97 15.08
CA ALA A 69 23.25 12.63 16.37
C ALA A 69 22.49 11.92 17.50
N ARG A 70 21.60 10.97 17.17
CA ARG A 70 20.74 10.25 18.11
C ARG A 70 20.89 8.74 17.97
N LYS A 71 21.96 8.22 18.58
CA LYS A 71 22.18 6.77 18.74
C LYS A 71 21.31 6.23 19.89
N LEU A 72 20.32 5.40 19.58
CA LEU A 72 19.36 4.83 20.54
C LEU A 72 19.78 3.42 21.01
N THR A 73 20.48 2.67 20.16
CA THR A 73 20.98 1.31 20.47
C THR A 73 22.39 1.13 19.88
N GLU A 74 23.09 0.02 20.19
CA GLU A 74 24.44 -0.22 19.65
C GLU A 74 24.49 -0.47 18.13
N GLY A 75 23.35 -0.79 17.51
CA GLY A 75 23.22 -1.22 16.11
C GLY A 75 23.42 -2.73 15.96
N THR A 76 22.54 -3.38 15.18
CA THR A 76 22.56 -4.84 14.97
C THR A 76 23.04 -5.23 13.58
N GLY A 77 23.30 -4.25 12.71
CA GLY A 77 23.48 -4.47 11.27
C GLY A 77 22.18 -4.55 10.47
N TYR A 78 21.02 -4.50 11.13
CA TYR A 78 19.69 -4.50 10.52
C TYR A 78 18.81 -3.42 11.14
N PHE A 79 17.73 -3.05 10.45
CA PHE A 79 16.69 -2.21 11.03
C PHE A 79 15.98 -2.94 12.18
N ALA A 80 15.64 -2.21 13.24
CA ALA A 80 14.93 -2.77 14.38
C ALA A 80 13.92 -1.78 14.96
N THR A 81 13.13 -2.21 15.93
CA THR A 81 12.23 -1.35 16.70
C THR A 81 12.85 -1.03 18.07
N PHE A 82 12.55 0.15 18.59
CA PHE A 82 12.97 0.57 19.92
C PHE A 82 11.84 1.37 20.58
N LYS A 83 11.56 1.10 21.85
CA LYS A 83 10.62 1.88 22.66
C LYS A 83 11.39 2.63 23.73
N SER A 84 11.34 3.96 23.70
CA SER A 84 11.95 4.81 24.72
C SER A 84 11.17 4.75 26.03
N GLU A 85 11.82 5.18 27.11
CA GLU A 85 11.26 5.15 28.47
C GLU A 85 9.96 5.95 28.62
N ASP A 86 9.77 7.00 27.81
CA ASP A 86 8.54 7.80 27.73
C ASP A 86 7.40 7.10 26.97
N GLY A 87 7.64 5.89 26.46
CA GLY A 87 6.68 5.07 25.73
C GLY A 87 6.61 5.35 24.23
N ARG A 88 7.48 6.20 23.67
CA ARG A 88 7.53 6.46 22.23
C ARG A 88 8.22 5.32 21.49
N TRP A 89 7.63 4.91 20.37
CA TRP A 89 8.18 3.93 19.46
C TRP A 89 9.06 4.58 18.40
N HIS A 90 10.15 3.91 18.05
CA HIS A 90 11.13 4.29 17.05
C HIS A 90 11.44 3.10 16.15
N LEU A 91 11.79 3.36 14.90
CA LEU A 91 12.68 2.46 14.18
C LEU A 91 14.11 2.89 14.50
N VAL A 92 15.02 1.94 14.46
CA VAL A 92 16.46 2.20 14.48
C VAL A 92 17.08 1.63 13.22
N ASP A 93 18.04 2.35 12.67
CA ASP A 93 18.79 1.89 11.51
C ASP A 93 19.87 0.85 11.89
N PRO A 94 20.56 0.23 10.91
CA PRO A 94 21.61 -0.76 11.18
C PRO A 94 22.75 -0.31 12.11
N GLU A 95 22.96 1.00 12.27
CA GLU A 95 23.97 1.60 13.15
C GLU A 95 23.39 1.99 14.52
N GLY A 96 22.10 1.72 14.75
CA GLY A 96 21.39 1.95 16.00
C GLY A 96 20.90 3.39 16.17
N CYS A 97 20.91 4.20 15.11
CA CYS A 97 20.45 5.59 15.14
C CYS A 97 18.94 5.69 14.91
N ASP A 98 18.30 6.74 15.44
CA ASP A 98 16.86 6.98 15.27
C ASP A 98 16.50 7.06 13.79
N TYR A 99 15.45 6.33 13.40
CA TYR A 99 15.05 6.16 12.01
C TYR A 99 13.55 6.38 11.84
N PHE A 100 13.18 7.07 10.77
CA PHE A 100 11.80 7.24 10.33
C PHE A 100 11.70 6.90 8.86
N SER A 101 10.88 5.92 8.50
CA SER A 101 10.77 5.42 7.12
C SER A 101 9.89 6.33 6.28
N LEU A 102 10.49 7.18 5.44
CA LEU A 102 9.81 8.17 4.59
C LEU A 102 10.13 7.93 3.13
N GLY A 103 9.12 7.73 2.28
CA GLY A 103 9.35 7.36 0.88
C GLY A 103 8.11 7.13 0.04
N PRO A 104 8.22 7.15 -1.30
CA PRO A 104 7.11 6.78 -2.16
C PRO A 104 7.00 5.26 -2.35
N CYS A 105 5.79 4.75 -2.48
CA CYS A 105 5.50 3.46 -3.07
C CYS A 105 5.75 3.48 -4.59
N GLY A 106 5.94 2.30 -5.20
CA GLY A 106 5.97 2.16 -6.65
C GLY A 106 7.17 2.84 -7.33
N THR A 107 8.38 2.70 -6.78
CA THR A 107 9.64 3.27 -7.32
C THR A 107 10.14 2.55 -8.57
N ASN A 108 9.31 2.47 -9.60
CA ASN A 108 9.57 1.85 -10.89
C ASN A 108 9.85 2.92 -11.98
N PRO A 109 10.43 2.55 -13.13
CA PRO A 109 10.67 3.47 -14.24
C PRO A 109 9.38 3.84 -14.98
N GLY A 110 8.48 4.58 -14.32
CA GLY A 110 7.13 4.87 -14.79
C GLY A 110 6.07 3.95 -14.19
N ASP A 111 4.82 4.34 -14.39
CA ASP A 111 3.65 3.52 -14.08
C ASP A 111 3.10 2.82 -15.35
N GLN A 112 2.24 1.82 -15.13
CA GLN A 112 1.58 1.05 -16.16
C GLN A 112 0.59 1.91 -16.95
N CYS A 113 0.77 1.97 -18.27
CA CYS A 113 -0.13 2.68 -19.18
C CYS A 113 -1.01 1.68 -19.92
N ARG A 114 -2.25 1.45 -19.46
CA ARG A 114 -3.20 0.54 -20.13
C ARG A 114 -3.66 1.18 -21.44
N ILE A 115 -3.55 0.45 -22.55
CA ILE A 115 -3.81 0.94 -23.91
C ILE A 115 -4.75 0.04 -24.72
N ASP A 116 -5.18 -1.12 -24.20
CA ASP A 116 -6.17 -1.95 -24.90
C ASP A 116 -7.46 -1.17 -25.19
N GLY A 117 -7.84 -1.13 -26.46
CA GLY A 117 -9.00 -0.35 -26.93
C GLY A 117 -8.73 1.15 -27.08
N PHE A 118 -7.55 1.63 -26.68
CA PHE A 118 -7.13 3.02 -26.75
C PHE A 118 -5.91 3.26 -27.65
N GLU A 119 -5.45 2.26 -28.42
CA GLU A 119 -4.27 2.41 -29.27
C GLU A 119 -4.43 3.55 -30.29
N GLN A 120 -5.63 3.67 -30.86
CA GLN A 120 -5.94 4.75 -31.80
C GLN A 120 -5.92 6.14 -31.15
N ASN A 121 -6.04 6.24 -29.82
CA ASN A 121 -6.05 7.50 -29.08
C ASN A 121 -4.65 8.03 -28.76
N CYS A 122 -3.59 7.25 -29.01
CA CYS A 122 -2.22 7.68 -28.82
C CYS A 122 -1.65 8.23 -30.13
N ASP A 123 -1.00 9.40 -30.12
CA ASP A 123 -0.31 9.97 -31.29
C ASP A 123 0.79 9.03 -31.79
N TRP A 124 1.49 8.40 -30.84
CA TRP A 124 2.59 7.50 -31.12
C TRP A 124 2.58 6.29 -30.19
N LEU A 125 2.68 5.11 -30.78
CA LEU A 125 2.97 3.84 -30.13
C LEU A 125 3.90 3.06 -31.07
N PRO A 126 5.06 2.58 -30.60
CA PRO A 126 5.92 1.73 -31.43
C PRO A 126 5.23 0.39 -31.67
N ASP A 127 5.59 -0.29 -32.76
CA ASP A 127 5.13 -1.65 -33.01
C ASP A 127 5.51 -2.55 -31.82
N MET A 128 4.60 -3.40 -31.36
CA MET A 128 4.86 -4.25 -30.18
C MET A 128 6.00 -5.25 -30.40
N GLN A 129 6.30 -5.58 -31.65
CA GLN A 129 7.39 -6.48 -32.03
C GLN A 129 8.67 -5.73 -32.39
N ASP A 130 8.66 -4.39 -32.33
CA ASP A 130 9.86 -3.58 -32.55
C ASP A 130 10.96 -4.02 -31.56
N PRO A 131 12.11 -4.52 -32.04
CA PRO A 131 13.20 -4.94 -31.16
C PRO A 131 13.69 -3.85 -30.20
N GLU A 132 13.52 -2.57 -30.55
CA GLU A 132 13.93 -1.44 -29.72
C GLU A 132 12.96 -1.14 -28.57
N TYR A 133 11.67 -1.45 -28.72
CA TYR A 133 10.61 -1.05 -27.79
C TYR A 133 9.75 -2.18 -27.22
N LYS A 134 9.88 -3.41 -27.74
CA LYS A 134 9.08 -4.57 -27.28
C LYS A 134 9.20 -4.85 -25.79
N GLU A 135 10.32 -4.47 -25.15
CA GLU A 135 10.52 -4.65 -23.70
C GLU A 135 9.56 -3.81 -22.85
N PHE A 136 8.98 -2.75 -23.40
CA PHE A 136 8.07 -1.85 -22.69
C PHE A 136 6.61 -2.28 -22.77
N TYR A 137 6.29 -3.30 -23.56
CA TYR A 137 4.94 -3.83 -23.69
C TYR A 137 4.74 -5.06 -22.82
N ARG A 138 3.55 -5.16 -22.23
CA ARG A 138 3.06 -6.35 -21.57
C ARG A 138 1.61 -6.60 -21.95
N GLU A 139 1.33 -7.84 -22.33
CA GLU A 139 -0.01 -8.31 -22.64
C GLU A 139 -0.29 -9.57 -21.81
N GLY A 140 -1.53 -9.71 -21.33
CA GLY A 140 -1.91 -10.86 -20.55
C GLY A 140 -3.34 -10.78 -20.07
N SER A 141 -3.68 -11.64 -19.12
CA SER A 141 -4.98 -11.63 -18.49
C SER A 141 -4.84 -11.68 -16.98
N ARG A 142 -5.77 -11.03 -16.29
CA ARG A 142 -5.83 -11.00 -14.82
C ARG A 142 -7.27 -11.16 -14.36
N ARG A 143 -7.46 -11.89 -13.29
CA ARG A 143 -8.70 -11.88 -12.52
C ARG A 143 -8.47 -11.01 -11.29
N ARG A 144 -9.28 -9.96 -11.11
CA ARG A 144 -9.10 -9.02 -9.99
C ARG A 144 -9.50 -9.64 -8.65
N THR A 145 -10.59 -10.40 -8.64
CA THR A 145 -11.10 -11.13 -7.48
C THR A 145 -11.78 -12.41 -7.97
N ALA A 146 -11.92 -13.43 -7.10
CA ALA A 146 -12.35 -14.77 -7.48
C ALA A 146 -13.67 -14.81 -8.28
N TYR A 147 -14.58 -13.87 -8.02
CA TYR A 147 -15.90 -13.76 -8.64
C TYR A 147 -15.96 -12.89 -9.90
N MET A 148 -14.89 -12.20 -10.28
CA MET A 148 -14.85 -11.41 -11.51
C MET A 148 -14.42 -12.26 -12.72
N PRO A 149 -14.87 -11.92 -13.95
CA PRO A 149 -14.37 -12.55 -15.16
C PRO A 149 -12.88 -12.28 -15.34
N LEU A 150 -12.24 -13.12 -16.16
CA LEU A 150 -10.87 -12.88 -16.59
C LEU A 150 -10.84 -11.65 -17.50
N ASP A 151 -10.11 -10.61 -17.09
CA ASP A 151 -9.91 -9.37 -17.86
C ASP A 151 -8.60 -9.46 -18.65
N HIS A 152 -8.65 -9.10 -19.93
CA HIS A 152 -7.46 -9.02 -20.78
C HIS A 152 -6.93 -7.59 -20.76
N TYR A 153 -5.61 -7.43 -20.70
CA TYR A 153 -4.98 -6.11 -20.69
C TYR A 153 -3.81 -6.06 -21.65
N LYS A 154 -3.60 -4.86 -22.20
CA LYS A 154 -2.41 -4.47 -22.95
C LYS A 154 -1.86 -3.19 -22.37
N ILE A 155 -0.62 -3.23 -21.92
CA ILE A 155 0.02 -2.15 -21.18
C ILE A 155 1.35 -1.78 -21.84
N THR A 156 1.65 -0.49 -21.85
CA THR A 156 2.97 0.05 -22.22
C THR A 156 3.56 0.88 -21.08
N ASN A 157 4.75 1.46 -21.27
CA ASN A 157 5.41 2.35 -20.31
C ASN A 157 6.03 3.57 -21.01
N PHE A 158 5.29 4.68 -21.05
CA PHE A 158 5.76 5.91 -21.71
C PHE A 158 6.99 6.53 -21.02
N THR A 159 7.10 6.46 -19.69
CA THR A 159 8.26 7.03 -18.98
C THR A 159 9.55 6.32 -19.41
N ALA A 160 9.55 4.99 -19.43
CA ALA A 160 10.69 4.20 -19.86
C ALA A 160 11.03 4.42 -21.34
N MET A 161 10.01 4.49 -22.21
CA MET A 161 10.21 4.83 -23.63
C MET A 161 10.77 6.24 -23.83
N ASN A 162 10.32 7.23 -23.05
CA ASN A 162 10.82 8.60 -23.07
C ASN A 162 12.30 8.67 -22.68
N LEU A 163 12.70 7.92 -21.65
CA LEU A 163 14.09 7.78 -21.24
C LEU A 163 14.92 7.06 -22.31
N LYS A 164 14.39 6.01 -22.96
CA LYS A 164 15.02 5.31 -24.08
C LYS A 164 15.28 6.26 -25.26
N LYS A 165 14.30 7.10 -25.64
CA LYS A 165 14.46 8.11 -26.71
C LYS A 165 15.62 9.09 -26.43
N VAL A 166 15.85 9.45 -25.17
CA VAL A 166 16.89 10.44 -24.79
C VAL A 166 18.25 9.80 -24.54
N TYR A 167 18.30 8.65 -23.88
CA TYR A 167 19.54 8.03 -23.39
C TYR A 167 19.95 6.74 -24.11
N GLY A 168 19.13 6.25 -25.05
CA GLY A 168 19.37 4.97 -25.73
C GLY A 168 19.47 3.82 -24.72
N ASP A 169 20.38 2.88 -24.96
CA ASP A 169 20.55 1.68 -24.12
C ASP A 169 20.97 1.97 -22.68
N GLN A 170 21.43 3.19 -22.38
CA GLN A 170 21.81 3.62 -21.02
C GLN A 170 20.62 4.11 -20.20
N TRP A 171 19.40 4.11 -20.76
CA TRP A 171 18.20 4.68 -20.13
C TRP A 171 17.96 4.18 -18.71
N ARG A 172 18.16 2.88 -18.46
CA ARG A 172 17.87 2.29 -17.15
C ARG A 172 18.84 2.77 -16.07
N GLY A 173 20.13 2.82 -16.38
CA GLY A 173 21.14 3.38 -15.46
C GLY A 173 20.95 4.88 -15.23
N LYS A 174 20.51 5.62 -16.26
CA LYS A 174 20.16 7.04 -16.12
C LYS A 174 18.93 7.25 -15.25
N TRP A 175 17.88 6.46 -15.45
CA TRP A 175 16.71 6.46 -14.58
C TRP A 175 17.08 6.17 -13.13
N GLU A 176 17.87 5.11 -12.88
CA GLU A 176 18.29 4.76 -11.52
C GLU A 176 19.03 5.92 -10.85
N ASN A 177 19.95 6.59 -11.57
CA ASN A 177 20.68 7.73 -11.03
C ASN A 177 19.80 8.96 -10.77
N ILE A 178 18.93 9.32 -11.72
CA ILE A 178 18.00 10.46 -11.58
C ILE A 178 17.02 10.20 -10.43
N ALA A 179 16.43 9.00 -10.35
CA ALA A 179 15.48 8.64 -9.29
C ALA A 179 16.15 8.71 -7.91
N HIS A 180 17.34 8.14 -7.73
CA HIS A 180 18.08 8.29 -6.47
C HIS A 180 18.38 9.74 -6.14
N HIS A 181 18.80 10.54 -7.12
CA HIS A 181 19.09 11.96 -6.92
C HIS A 181 17.85 12.74 -6.47
N ILE A 182 16.71 12.60 -7.18
CA ILE A 182 15.45 13.28 -6.85
C ILE A 182 15.00 12.92 -5.43
N LEU A 183 15.02 11.62 -5.07
CA LEU A 183 14.56 11.19 -3.77
C LEU A 183 15.52 11.67 -2.66
N MET A 184 16.80 11.32 -2.74
CA MET A 184 17.74 11.58 -1.64
C MET A 184 18.00 13.07 -1.41
N LYS A 185 18.14 13.88 -2.48
CA LYS A 185 18.45 15.31 -2.33
C LYS A 185 17.33 16.10 -1.64
N ASN A 186 16.09 15.62 -1.75
CA ASN A 186 14.92 16.23 -1.14
C ASN A 186 14.62 15.64 0.25
N GLY A 187 15.46 14.73 0.76
CA GLY A 187 15.27 14.14 2.09
C GLY A 187 14.31 12.97 2.14
N ILE A 188 14.11 12.23 1.05
CA ILE A 188 13.51 10.88 1.10
C ILE A 188 14.59 9.88 1.47
N ASN A 189 14.35 9.08 2.52
CA ASN A 189 15.30 8.09 3.03
C ASN A 189 14.86 6.63 2.84
N SER A 190 13.71 6.36 2.22
CA SER A 190 13.28 5.00 1.94
C SER A 190 12.49 4.86 0.64
N GLN A 191 12.34 3.62 0.19
CA GLN A 191 11.32 3.23 -0.78
C GLN A 191 10.16 2.58 -0.02
N GLY A 192 8.95 3.05 -0.29
CA GLY A 192 7.71 2.43 0.19
C GLY A 192 7.43 1.09 -0.52
N ASN A 193 6.22 0.57 -0.35
CA ASN A 193 5.84 -0.71 -0.96
C ASN A 193 5.99 -0.70 -2.50
N PHE A 194 6.17 -1.88 -3.09
CA PHE A 194 6.50 -2.07 -4.51
C PHE A 194 7.81 -1.39 -4.94
N PRO A 195 8.93 -1.63 -4.21
CA PRO A 195 10.19 -0.99 -4.51
C PRO A 195 10.80 -1.53 -5.81
N GLY A 196 11.27 -0.64 -6.68
CA GLY A 196 11.89 -0.99 -7.97
C GLY A 196 13.31 -0.44 -8.15
N LEU A 197 13.74 0.47 -7.28
CA LEU A 197 14.99 1.20 -7.43
C LEU A 197 16.15 0.42 -6.77
N CYS A 198 16.89 -0.30 -7.60
CA CYS A 198 18.08 -1.07 -7.23
C CYS A 198 17.94 -2.09 -6.08
N VAL A 199 16.74 -2.65 -5.89
CA VAL A 199 16.43 -3.65 -4.85
C VAL A 199 17.22 -4.95 -5.05
N ASN A 200 17.80 -5.48 -3.96
CA ASN A 200 18.53 -6.77 -3.89
C ASN A 200 19.48 -7.04 -5.07
N ASN A 201 20.23 -6.02 -5.50
CA ASN A 201 21.17 -6.15 -6.61
C ASN A 201 22.58 -5.61 -6.31
N GLY A 202 22.88 -5.32 -5.03
CA GLY A 202 24.15 -4.77 -4.58
C GLY A 202 24.37 -3.29 -4.90
N ARG A 203 23.40 -2.60 -5.52
CA ARG A 203 23.48 -1.16 -5.85
C ARG A 203 22.47 -0.29 -5.10
N SER A 204 21.75 -0.84 -4.12
CA SER A 204 20.86 -0.09 -3.24
C SER A 204 21.59 1.08 -2.58
N LYS A 205 20.95 2.25 -2.54
CA LYS A 205 21.39 3.42 -1.76
C LYS A 205 20.29 3.94 -0.82
N LEU A 206 19.08 3.40 -0.96
CA LEU A 206 17.89 3.74 -0.19
C LEU A 206 17.36 2.46 0.47
N PRO A 207 17.18 2.45 1.79
CA PRO A 207 16.41 1.43 2.48
C PRO A 207 15.03 1.23 1.85
N TYR A 208 14.44 0.04 1.97
CA TYR A 208 13.14 -0.22 1.37
C TYR A 208 12.28 -1.17 2.21
N VAL A 209 10.97 -1.05 2.05
CA VAL A 209 10.00 -2.06 2.50
C VAL A 209 9.41 -2.75 1.29
N ARG A 210 8.90 -3.98 1.45
CA ARG A 210 8.24 -4.68 0.35
C ARG A 210 7.10 -5.58 0.81
N GLU A 211 6.08 -5.75 0.00
CA GLU A 211 5.14 -6.84 0.14
C GLU A 211 5.74 -8.14 -0.40
N LEU A 212 5.44 -9.23 0.29
CA LEU A 212 5.68 -10.58 -0.21
C LEU A 212 4.49 -11.01 -1.08
N PRO A 213 4.70 -11.27 -2.38
CA PRO A 213 3.62 -11.71 -3.25
C PRO A 213 3.06 -13.07 -2.83
N GLY A 214 1.76 -13.26 -3.08
CA GLY A 214 1.10 -14.56 -2.96
C GLY A 214 0.82 -14.99 -1.53
N PHE A 215 0.33 -14.08 -0.68
CA PHE A 215 -0.04 -14.42 0.71
C PHE A 215 -0.90 -15.69 0.77
N PRO A 216 -0.67 -16.58 1.75
CA PRO A 216 -1.28 -17.90 1.81
C PRO A 216 -2.80 -17.91 1.65
N ALA A 217 -3.29 -18.82 0.82
CA ALA A 217 -4.70 -19.07 0.60
C ALA A 217 -4.94 -20.57 0.52
N THR A 218 -6.19 -20.98 0.74
CA THR A 218 -6.64 -22.38 0.65
C THR A 218 -7.56 -22.55 -0.54
N ASN A 219 -7.73 -23.78 -1.03
CA ASN A 219 -8.67 -24.06 -2.12
C ASN A 219 -10.12 -23.72 -1.74
N THR A 220 -10.45 -23.80 -0.46
CA THR A 220 -11.75 -23.38 0.09
C THR A 220 -11.57 -22.08 0.87
N LEU A 221 -12.26 -21.02 0.47
CA LEU A 221 -12.26 -19.73 1.17
C LEU A 221 -13.51 -19.65 2.05
N ILE A 222 -13.38 -19.02 3.22
CA ILE A 222 -14.50 -18.76 4.14
C ILE A 222 -15.35 -17.61 3.60
N PHE A 223 -14.71 -16.48 3.30
CA PHE A 223 -15.36 -15.26 2.83
C PHE A 223 -14.39 -14.40 2.04
N ARG A 224 -14.75 -14.00 0.82
CA ARG A 224 -13.86 -13.27 -0.11
C ARG A 224 -12.48 -13.93 -0.18
N ASP A 225 -11.44 -13.27 0.31
CA ASP A 225 -10.04 -13.70 0.34
C ASP A 225 -9.58 -14.25 1.70
N PHE A 226 -10.51 -14.46 2.65
CA PHE A 226 -10.26 -15.10 3.94
C PHE A 226 -10.21 -16.63 3.78
N PRO A 227 -9.07 -17.29 4.00
CA PRO A 227 -8.91 -18.73 3.81
C PRO A 227 -9.46 -19.56 4.98
N ASP A 228 -9.54 -20.88 4.80
CA ASP A 228 -9.82 -21.82 5.87
C ASP A 228 -8.57 -21.96 6.78
N VAL A 229 -8.36 -20.99 7.66
CA VAL A 229 -7.11 -20.79 8.43
C VAL A 229 -6.77 -21.92 9.40
N LEU A 230 -7.76 -22.73 9.79
CA LEU A 230 -7.54 -23.89 10.66
C LEU A 230 -7.19 -25.17 9.88
N SER A 231 -7.13 -25.10 8.55
CA SER A 231 -6.77 -26.26 7.72
C SER A 231 -5.26 -26.52 7.72
N PRO A 232 -4.83 -27.80 7.58
CA PRO A 232 -3.42 -28.13 7.32
C PRO A 232 -2.88 -27.46 6.06
N GLU A 233 -3.71 -27.32 5.02
CA GLU A 233 -3.37 -26.63 3.76
C GLU A 233 -2.90 -25.21 4.02
N TYR A 234 -3.56 -24.44 4.89
CA TYR A 234 -3.16 -23.06 5.19
C TYR A 234 -1.77 -22.99 5.84
N SER A 235 -1.43 -23.95 6.70
CA SER A 235 -0.10 -24.06 7.30
C SER A 235 0.96 -24.40 6.25
N GLU A 236 0.69 -25.38 5.38
CA GLU A 236 1.60 -25.76 4.28
C GLU A 236 1.84 -24.60 3.29
N GLN A 237 0.78 -23.88 2.92
CA GLN A 237 0.86 -22.71 2.04
C GLN A 237 1.61 -21.55 2.72
N SER A 238 1.51 -21.41 4.04
CA SER A 238 2.27 -20.43 4.81
C SER A 238 3.76 -20.73 4.85
N GLU A 239 4.14 -22.00 4.99
CA GLU A 239 5.54 -22.42 4.89
C GLU A 239 6.09 -22.21 3.47
N GLN A 240 5.31 -22.54 2.43
CA GLN A 240 5.71 -22.31 1.05
C GLN A 240 5.91 -20.82 0.75
N TYR A 241 4.96 -19.99 1.17
CA TYR A 241 5.01 -18.55 1.03
C TYR A 241 6.21 -17.94 1.75
N ALA A 242 6.57 -18.40 2.94
CA ALA A 242 7.70 -17.87 3.70
C ALA A 242 9.07 -18.13 3.03
N ARG A 243 9.22 -19.19 2.22
CA ARG A 243 10.51 -19.58 1.60
C ARG A 243 11.11 -18.49 0.72
N GLN A 244 10.29 -17.62 0.13
CA GLN A 244 10.78 -16.52 -0.72
C GLN A 244 11.65 -15.51 0.06
N LEU A 245 11.47 -15.41 1.38
CA LEU A 245 12.29 -14.53 2.22
C LEU A 245 13.77 -14.94 2.24
N ALA A 246 14.10 -16.20 1.93
CA ALA A 246 15.48 -16.65 1.84
C ALA A 246 16.29 -15.86 0.80
N ASP A 247 15.65 -15.32 -0.25
CA ASP A 247 16.30 -14.51 -1.27
C ASP A 247 16.73 -13.12 -0.76
N TRP A 248 16.21 -12.68 0.39
CA TRP A 248 16.41 -11.34 0.96
C TRP A 248 16.92 -11.33 2.40
N ALA A 249 17.08 -12.49 3.04
CA ALA A 249 17.42 -12.59 4.47
C ALA A 249 18.71 -11.86 4.88
N ASP A 250 19.64 -11.67 3.92
CA ASP A 250 20.91 -10.96 4.14
C ASP A 250 20.94 -9.53 3.56
N ASP A 251 19.85 -9.04 2.95
CA ASP A 251 19.82 -7.68 2.37
C ASP A 251 19.59 -6.62 3.46
N VAL A 252 20.69 -6.07 3.98
CA VAL A 252 20.67 -5.02 5.01
C VAL A 252 19.95 -3.72 4.64
N TRP A 253 19.56 -3.52 3.37
CA TRP A 253 18.74 -2.38 2.95
C TRP A 253 17.24 -2.65 3.11
N LEU A 254 16.83 -3.91 3.28
CA LEU A 254 15.45 -4.25 3.58
C LEU A 254 15.16 -3.82 5.03
N ILE A 255 14.19 -2.93 5.21
CA ILE A 255 13.69 -2.55 6.55
C ILE A 255 12.81 -3.69 7.08
N GLY A 256 11.94 -4.21 6.22
CA GLY A 256 10.95 -5.21 6.58
C GLY A 256 10.02 -5.54 5.43
N TYR A 257 9.19 -6.55 5.65
CA TYR A 257 8.23 -7.04 4.68
C TYR A 257 6.79 -6.92 5.17
N PHE A 258 5.89 -6.49 4.28
CA PHE A 258 4.45 -6.65 4.48
C PHE A 258 4.06 -8.06 4.06
N LEU A 259 3.19 -8.68 4.84
CA LEU A 259 2.65 -9.99 4.50
C LEU A 259 1.61 -9.86 3.37
N ARG A 260 0.78 -8.84 3.39
CA ARG A 260 -0.27 -8.62 2.38
C ARG A 260 -0.54 -7.13 2.26
N ASN A 261 -1.33 -6.77 1.25
CA ASN A 261 -1.97 -5.47 1.10
C ASN A 261 -3.50 -5.58 1.20
N GLU A 262 -4.11 -4.81 2.09
CA GLU A 262 -5.56 -4.55 2.18
C GLU A 262 -6.46 -5.78 1.97
N PRO A 263 -6.51 -6.73 2.93
CA PRO A 263 -7.34 -7.92 2.80
C PRO A 263 -8.80 -7.58 2.45
N GLU A 264 -9.36 -8.21 1.40
CA GLU A 264 -10.66 -7.83 0.83
C GLU A 264 -11.80 -7.96 1.84
N PHE A 265 -11.73 -8.95 2.74
CA PHE A 265 -12.71 -9.14 3.82
C PHE A 265 -12.80 -7.92 4.77
N ASN A 266 -11.71 -7.17 4.97
CA ASN A 266 -11.69 -6.03 5.91
C ASN A 266 -12.52 -4.82 5.43
N PHE A 267 -12.88 -4.78 4.14
CA PHE A 267 -13.75 -3.75 3.58
C PHE A 267 -15.22 -3.93 3.95
N VAL A 268 -15.60 -4.99 4.68
CA VAL A 268 -16.97 -5.21 5.16
C VAL A 268 -17.09 -4.75 6.60
N GLU A 269 -17.84 -3.67 6.81
CA GLU A 269 -18.08 -3.13 8.14
C GLU A 269 -18.88 -4.11 9.00
N GLY A 270 -18.39 -4.36 10.22
CA GLY A 270 -19.06 -5.22 11.20
C GLY A 270 -19.01 -6.72 10.87
N LEU A 271 -18.13 -7.15 9.96
CA LEU A 271 -17.98 -8.56 9.58
C LEU A 271 -17.70 -9.47 10.79
N LEU A 272 -18.45 -10.56 10.90
CA LEU A 272 -18.18 -11.67 11.81
C LEU A 272 -17.76 -12.88 10.96
N ILE A 273 -16.46 -13.19 10.93
CA ILE A 273 -15.94 -14.32 10.14
C ILE A 273 -16.64 -15.64 10.51
N ALA A 274 -16.96 -15.85 11.78
CA ALA A 274 -17.65 -17.05 12.23
C ALA A 274 -19.09 -17.19 11.70
N ASP A 275 -19.77 -16.08 11.39
CA ASP A 275 -21.06 -16.12 10.69
C ASP A 275 -20.86 -16.64 9.26
N GLU A 276 -19.82 -16.17 8.57
CA GLU A 276 -19.48 -16.64 7.22
C GLU A 276 -19.03 -18.10 7.21
N VAL A 277 -18.36 -18.56 8.26
CA VAL A 277 -18.06 -19.99 8.46
C VAL A 277 -19.34 -20.83 8.48
N LEU A 278 -20.38 -20.37 9.19
CA LEU A 278 -21.66 -21.06 9.27
C LEU A 278 -22.49 -20.91 7.99
N HIS A 279 -22.36 -19.82 7.25
CA HIS A 279 -22.99 -19.64 5.94
C HIS A 279 -22.37 -20.55 4.85
N ASN A 280 -21.06 -20.78 4.91
CA ASN A 280 -20.32 -21.48 3.85
C ASN A 280 -20.81 -22.94 3.63
N PRO A 281 -21.15 -23.36 2.40
CA PRO A 281 -21.65 -24.72 2.15
C PRO A 281 -20.62 -25.83 2.38
N ALA A 282 -19.33 -25.50 2.41
CA ALA A 282 -18.28 -26.49 2.64
C ALA A 282 -18.14 -26.86 4.13
N ARG A 283 -17.73 -28.11 4.38
CA ARG A 283 -17.38 -28.61 5.71
C ARG A 283 -15.95 -28.21 6.08
N THR A 284 -15.73 -26.91 6.28
CA THR A 284 -14.41 -26.32 6.53
C THR A 284 -13.82 -26.72 7.89
N TYR A 285 -12.50 -26.64 8.03
CA TYR A 285 -11.82 -26.82 9.31
C TYR A 285 -12.19 -25.71 10.30
N CYS A 286 -12.40 -24.48 9.81
CA CYS A 286 -12.96 -23.40 10.62
C CYS A 286 -14.33 -23.75 11.21
N ARG A 287 -15.21 -24.42 10.44
CA ARG A 287 -16.52 -24.89 10.95
C ARG A 287 -16.36 -25.96 12.01
N GLN A 288 -15.48 -26.94 11.79
CA GLN A 288 -15.17 -27.97 12.80
C GLN A 288 -14.63 -27.33 14.09
N GLY A 289 -13.73 -26.35 13.95
CA GLY A 289 -13.19 -25.57 15.07
C GLY A 289 -14.27 -24.80 15.83
N LEU A 290 -15.21 -24.15 15.12
CA LEU A 290 -16.32 -23.43 15.74
C LEU A 290 -17.23 -24.38 16.54
N ILE A 291 -17.57 -25.54 15.98
CA ILE A 291 -18.37 -26.56 16.66
C ILE A 291 -17.65 -27.06 17.92
N SER A 292 -16.34 -27.30 17.84
CA SER A 292 -15.53 -27.69 19.00
C SER A 292 -15.54 -26.60 20.07
N PHE A 293 -15.31 -25.35 19.69
CA PHE A 293 -15.34 -24.20 20.60
C PHE A 293 -16.67 -24.10 21.35
N LEU A 294 -17.80 -24.27 20.66
CA LEU A 294 -19.13 -24.25 21.27
C LEU A 294 -19.38 -25.47 22.16
N ARG A 295 -18.90 -26.65 21.75
CA ARG A 295 -19.01 -27.87 22.56
C ARG A 295 -18.20 -27.75 23.85
N ASP A 296 -17.00 -27.21 23.79
CA ASP A 296 -16.13 -27.01 24.96
C ASP A 296 -16.75 -25.97 25.92
N LYS A 297 -17.36 -24.93 25.37
CA LYS A 297 -18.00 -23.87 26.17
C LYS A 297 -19.28 -24.31 26.87
N TYR A 298 -20.17 -25.02 26.17
CA TYR A 298 -21.51 -25.33 26.67
C TYR A 298 -21.69 -26.77 27.16
N GLY A 299 -20.82 -27.68 26.75
CA GLY A 299 -20.88 -29.11 27.09
C GLY A 299 -22.00 -29.87 26.38
N THR A 300 -23.25 -29.38 26.46
CA THR A 300 -24.43 -30.01 25.85
C THR A 300 -25.17 -29.08 24.91
N ILE A 301 -25.95 -29.67 23.98
CA ILE A 301 -26.73 -28.88 23.02
C ILE A 301 -27.88 -28.13 23.70
N GLU A 302 -28.42 -28.65 24.81
CA GLU A 302 -29.45 -27.97 25.59
C GLU A 302 -28.93 -26.66 26.20
N ALA A 303 -27.70 -26.67 26.71
CA ALA A 303 -27.05 -25.48 27.24
C ALA A 303 -26.78 -24.44 26.14
N LEU A 304 -26.33 -24.89 24.95
CA LEU A 304 -26.17 -24.00 23.79
C LEU A 304 -27.52 -23.41 23.36
N ASN A 305 -28.55 -24.25 23.21
CA ASN A 305 -29.90 -23.82 22.83
C ASN A 305 -30.47 -22.82 23.83
N GLN A 306 -30.27 -23.04 25.13
CA GLN A 306 -30.67 -22.08 26.16
C GLN A 306 -29.91 -20.76 26.04
N ALA A 307 -28.60 -20.80 25.77
CA ALA A 307 -27.78 -19.60 25.64
C ALA A 307 -28.10 -18.79 24.38
N TRP A 308 -28.39 -19.47 23.27
CA TRP A 308 -28.62 -18.85 21.95
C TRP A 308 -30.09 -18.56 21.65
N ASP A 309 -31.01 -19.01 22.50
CA ASP A 309 -32.45 -19.06 22.22
C ASP A 309 -32.73 -19.83 20.91
N ALA A 310 -32.14 -21.02 20.81
CA ALA A 310 -32.17 -21.88 19.63
C ALA A 310 -32.85 -23.23 19.90
N GLY A 311 -33.06 -23.99 18.83
CA GLY A 311 -33.74 -25.29 18.86
C GLY A 311 -33.00 -26.37 18.07
N PHE A 312 -31.67 -26.39 18.14
CA PHE A 312 -30.86 -27.38 17.43
C PHE A 312 -31.04 -28.78 18.04
N ALA A 313 -31.20 -29.80 17.19
CA ALA A 313 -31.34 -31.19 17.64
C ALA A 313 -30.02 -31.80 18.18
N GLY A 314 -28.88 -31.23 17.79
CA GLY A 314 -27.53 -31.68 18.14
C GLY A 314 -26.50 -30.69 17.60
N PHE A 315 -25.23 -30.81 18.03
CA PHE A 315 -24.15 -29.96 17.50
C PHE A 315 -23.94 -30.19 15.99
N GLU A 316 -24.30 -31.36 15.48
CA GLU A 316 -24.27 -31.73 14.05
C GLU A 316 -25.18 -30.84 13.20
N ALA A 317 -26.19 -30.17 13.81
CA ALA A 317 -27.01 -29.19 13.10
C ALA A 317 -26.16 -28.01 12.59
N LEU A 318 -25.07 -27.67 13.27
CA LEU A 318 -24.13 -26.63 12.87
C LEU A 318 -23.16 -27.11 11.78
N GLU A 319 -23.21 -28.38 11.34
CA GLU A 319 -22.47 -28.82 10.15
C GLU A 319 -23.15 -28.36 8.85
N GLN A 320 -24.44 -28.03 8.91
CA GLN A 320 -25.20 -27.56 7.77
C GLN A 320 -25.10 -26.03 7.61
N PRO A 321 -25.27 -25.49 6.40
CA PRO A 321 -25.23 -24.05 6.17
C PRO A 321 -26.34 -23.33 6.94
N LEU A 322 -25.98 -22.25 7.62
CA LEU A 322 -26.89 -21.36 8.34
C LEU A 322 -26.67 -19.93 7.87
N ASP A 323 -27.66 -19.38 7.18
CA ASP A 323 -27.61 -18.00 6.70
C ASP A 323 -27.80 -17.01 7.85
N CYS A 324 -26.87 -16.07 7.99
CA CYS A 324 -26.94 -14.97 8.95
C CYS A 324 -27.23 -15.46 10.39
N CYS A 325 -26.43 -16.40 10.91
CA CYS A 325 -26.67 -17.04 12.21
C CYS A 325 -26.82 -16.01 13.34
N SER A 326 -25.95 -15.01 13.42
CA SER A 326 -26.04 -13.94 14.45
C SER A 326 -27.28 -13.07 14.34
N ARG A 327 -27.92 -13.00 13.17
CA ARG A 327 -29.19 -12.28 13.00
C ARG A 327 -30.38 -13.15 13.41
N THR A 328 -30.34 -14.43 13.05
CA THR A 328 -31.41 -15.40 13.37
C THR A 328 -31.42 -15.74 14.86
N TYR A 329 -30.23 -15.85 15.47
CA TYR A 329 -30.03 -16.12 16.90
C TYR A 329 -29.19 -15.00 17.53
N PRO A 330 -29.78 -13.84 17.87
CA PRO A 330 -29.01 -12.67 18.35
C PRO A 330 -28.10 -12.94 19.54
N ALA A 331 -28.46 -13.89 20.42
CA ALA A 331 -27.65 -14.26 21.57
C ALA A 331 -26.36 -15.04 21.20
N SER A 332 -26.25 -15.55 19.96
CA SER A 332 -25.02 -16.20 19.45
C SER A 332 -23.91 -15.20 19.12
N LYS A 333 -24.24 -13.92 18.93
CA LYS A 333 -23.33 -12.91 18.39
C LYS A 333 -22.02 -12.81 19.15
N PHE A 334 -22.05 -12.88 20.48
CA PHE A 334 -20.84 -12.81 21.30
C PHE A 334 -19.91 -14.01 21.05
N ASP A 335 -20.45 -15.22 20.96
CA ASP A 335 -19.65 -16.42 20.70
C ASP A 335 -19.03 -16.39 19.30
N LEU A 336 -19.81 -15.96 18.31
CA LEU A 336 -19.35 -15.79 16.95
C LEU A 336 -18.28 -14.70 16.84
N GLN A 337 -18.40 -13.61 17.59
CA GLN A 337 -17.37 -12.56 17.69
C GLN A 337 -16.09 -13.12 18.30
N GLN A 338 -16.16 -13.83 19.43
CA GLN A 338 -14.98 -14.43 20.08
C GLN A 338 -14.28 -15.43 19.16
N PHE A 339 -15.04 -16.26 18.44
CA PHE A 339 -14.44 -17.20 17.49
C PHE A 339 -13.89 -16.47 16.25
N SER A 340 -14.53 -15.39 15.78
CA SER A 340 -13.99 -14.56 14.70
C SER A 340 -12.63 -13.95 15.08
N ILE A 341 -12.48 -13.45 16.31
CA ILE A 341 -11.20 -12.95 16.85
C ILE A 341 -10.13 -14.04 16.85
N HIS A 342 -10.50 -15.28 17.20
CA HIS A 342 -9.59 -16.42 17.11
C HIS A 342 -9.15 -16.70 15.67
N LEU A 343 -10.08 -16.72 14.71
CA LEU A 343 -9.75 -16.93 13.30
C LEU A 343 -8.87 -15.82 12.73
N ILE A 344 -9.14 -14.56 13.05
CA ILE A 344 -8.30 -13.41 12.65
C ILE A 344 -6.88 -13.55 13.23
N ARG A 345 -6.76 -13.97 14.49
CA ARG A 345 -5.45 -14.24 15.11
C ARG A 345 -4.70 -15.36 14.38
N GLU A 346 -5.36 -16.44 13.97
CA GLU A 346 -4.71 -17.54 13.23
C GLU A 346 -4.33 -17.15 11.80
N TYR A 347 -5.18 -16.35 11.14
CA TYR A 347 -4.88 -15.73 9.83
C TYR A 347 -3.56 -14.94 9.85
N ILE A 348 -3.22 -14.33 10.99
CA ILE A 348 -1.99 -13.56 11.16
C ILE A 348 -0.84 -14.44 11.67
N ARG A 349 -1.11 -15.23 12.71
CA ARG A 349 -0.09 -15.97 13.45
C ARG A 349 0.66 -16.96 12.56
N ILE A 350 -0.07 -17.76 11.80
CA ILE A 350 0.51 -18.88 11.04
C ILE A 350 1.53 -18.40 10.00
N PRO A 351 1.19 -17.46 9.07
CA PRO A 351 2.17 -16.94 8.13
C PRO A 351 3.30 -16.13 8.80
N SER A 352 3.01 -15.39 9.88
CA SER A 352 4.03 -14.61 10.59
C SER A 352 5.11 -15.50 11.21
N LEU A 353 4.72 -16.60 11.87
CA LEU A 353 5.66 -17.55 12.44
C LEU A 353 6.47 -18.29 11.37
N ALA A 354 5.83 -18.67 10.26
CA ALA A 354 6.51 -19.27 9.12
C ALA A 354 7.58 -18.32 8.54
N CYS A 355 7.24 -17.04 8.36
CA CYS A 355 8.16 -16.02 7.86
C CYS A 355 9.35 -15.82 8.82
N LYS A 356 9.10 -15.70 10.13
CA LYS A 356 10.18 -15.56 11.12
C LYS A 356 11.08 -16.78 11.27
N ALA A 357 10.60 -17.97 10.91
CA ALA A 357 11.45 -19.16 10.87
C ALA A 357 12.49 -19.08 9.74
N VAL A 358 12.18 -18.41 8.63
CA VAL A 358 13.07 -18.21 7.47
C VAL A 358 13.94 -16.97 7.64
N ASP A 359 13.35 -15.84 8.04
CA ASP A 359 14.02 -14.55 8.20
C ASP A 359 13.92 -14.05 9.64
N LYS A 360 15.05 -14.09 10.34
CA LYS A 360 15.16 -13.70 11.75
C LYS A 360 15.52 -12.23 11.95
N HIS A 361 15.83 -11.51 10.88
CA HIS A 361 16.43 -10.18 10.94
C HIS A 361 15.44 -9.09 10.55
N HIS A 362 14.74 -9.24 9.42
CA HIS A 362 13.88 -8.19 8.90
C HIS A 362 12.53 -8.10 9.63
N LEU A 363 12.00 -6.89 9.73
CA LEU A 363 10.74 -6.62 10.42
C LEU A 363 9.54 -7.18 9.66
N ASN A 364 8.64 -7.88 10.36
CA ASN A 364 7.31 -8.19 9.88
C ASN A 364 6.43 -6.94 10.06
N LEU A 365 6.08 -6.30 8.95
CA LEU A 365 5.38 -5.02 8.90
C LEU A 365 3.85 -5.17 8.87
N GLY A 366 3.32 -6.39 8.99
CA GLY A 366 1.87 -6.63 9.04
C GLY A 366 1.19 -6.62 7.67
N LEU A 367 -0.09 -6.20 7.66
CA LEU A 367 -1.04 -6.48 6.56
C LEU A 367 -1.47 -5.26 5.75
N ARG A 368 -1.01 -4.04 6.09
CA ARG A 368 -1.45 -2.79 5.46
C ARG A 368 -2.97 -2.67 5.49
N TRP A 369 -3.54 -2.60 6.69
CA TRP A 369 -4.99 -2.55 6.85
C TRP A 369 -5.57 -1.33 6.14
N SER A 370 -6.63 -1.52 5.36
CA SER A 370 -7.28 -0.45 4.59
C SER A 370 -8.01 0.58 5.46
N LYS A 371 -8.38 0.21 6.69
CA LYS A 371 -9.04 1.09 7.67
C LYS A 371 -8.81 0.58 9.10
N ALA A 372 -8.77 1.51 10.05
CA ALA A 372 -8.70 1.25 11.49
C ALA A 372 -10.02 1.63 12.18
N TYR A 373 -10.99 0.71 12.23
CA TYR A 373 -12.32 0.98 12.83
C TYR A 373 -12.90 -0.18 13.65
N ASN A 374 -12.26 -1.35 13.65
CA ASN A 374 -12.71 -2.53 14.38
C ASN A 374 -11.53 -3.15 15.13
N PRO A 375 -11.52 -3.14 16.49
CA PRO A 375 -10.42 -3.72 17.25
C PRO A 375 -10.33 -5.24 17.09
N ASP A 376 -11.45 -5.92 16.78
CA ASP A 376 -11.48 -7.37 16.60
C ASP A 376 -10.65 -7.81 15.38
N MET A 377 -10.64 -6.98 14.33
CA MET A 377 -9.84 -7.23 13.12
C MET A 377 -8.35 -7.03 13.37
N MET A 378 -7.96 -6.38 14.48
CA MET A 378 -6.55 -6.15 14.83
C MET A 378 -5.97 -7.26 15.71
N ALA A 379 -6.75 -8.30 16.03
CA ALA A 379 -6.26 -9.44 16.79
C ALA A 379 -5.07 -10.12 16.10
N GLY A 380 -4.07 -10.57 16.85
CA GLY A 380 -2.87 -11.16 16.27
C GLY A 380 -1.77 -10.13 15.95
N TRP A 381 -1.98 -8.85 16.26
CA TRP A 381 -0.92 -7.83 16.16
C TRP A 381 0.36 -8.23 16.89
N GLU A 382 0.28 -9.09 17.91
CA GLU A 382 1.41 -9.59 18.71
C GLU A 382 2.43 -10.41 17.89
N TYR A 383 2.08 -10.79 16.65
CA TYR A 383 2.96 -11.52 15.72
C TYR A 383 3.63 -10.61 14.66
N PHE A 384 3.37 -9.30 14.72
CA PHE A 384 4.07 -8.30 13.92
C PHE A 384 5.19 -7.64 14.72
N ASP A 385 6.15 -7.05 14.01
CA ASP A 385 7.12 -6.14 14.61
C ASP A 385 6.68 -4.67 14.44
N VAL A 386 5.92 -4.38 13.38
CA VAL A 386 5.34 -3.06 13.07
C VAL A 386 3.90 -3.26 12.62
N PHE A 387 2.98 -2.47 13.16
CA PHE A 387 1.60 -2.44 12.69
C PHE A 387 1.46 -1.48 11.51
N SER A 388 0.86 -1.91 10.40
CA SER A 388 0.70 -1.04 9.23
C SER A 388 -0.74 -0.83 8.82
N ILE A 389 -1.04 0.40 8.42
CA ILE A 389 -2.34 0.83 7.89
C ILE A 389 -2.14 1.72 6.67
N ASN A 390 -2.98 1.56 5.65
CA ASN A 390 -3.12 2.54 4.59
C ASN A 390 -4.13 3.59 5.06
N CYS A 391 -3.78 4.87 4.98
CA CYS A 391 -4.58 5.96 5.53
C CYS A 391 -4.76 7.05 4.47
N TYR A 392 -5.82 6.89 3.67
CA TYR A 392 -6.29 7.93 2.77
C TYR A 392 -7.19 8.89 3.53
N ASP A 393 -6.58 9.70 4.40
CA ASP A 393 -7.18 10.88 5.03
C ASP A 393 -6.21 12.05 5.11
N PHE A 394 -6.72 13.26 5.32
CA PHE A 394 -5.89 14.44 5.49
C PHE A 394 -5.19 14.47 6.86
N ASP A 395 -5.82 13.93 7.90
CA ASP A 395 -5.25 13.80 9.24
C ASP A 395 -5.16 12.32 9.64
N PRO A 396 -3.95 11.76 9.85
CA PRO A 396 -3.76 10.36 10.21
C PRO A 396 -4.08 10.06 11.68
N SER A 397 -4.22 11.08 12.54
CA SER A 397 -4.28 10.92 13.99
C SER A 397 -5.44 10.03 14.41
N LYS A 398 -6.60 10.15 13.75
CA LYS A 398 -7.79 9.35 14.06
C LYS A 398 -7.51 7.85 13.99
N ASP A 399 -6.88 7.40 12.90
CA ASP A 399 -6.62 5.97 12.69
C ASP A 399 -5.48 5.49 13.60
N MET A 400 -4.46 6.31 13.82
CA MET A 400 -3.36 5.98 14.74
C MET A 400 -3.83 5.89 16.20
N ASP A 401 -4.64 6.84 16.65
CA ASP A 401 -5.26 6.84 17.98
C ASP A 401 -6.20 5.65 18.12
N PHE A 402 -6.96 5.29 17.07
CA PHE A 402 -7.79 4.09 17.10
C PHE A 402 -6.95 2.83 17.35
N VAL A 403 -5.87 2.63 16.59
CA VAL A 403 -4.97 1.47 16.74
C VAL A 403 -4.39 1.41 18.15
N LYS A 404 -3.87 2.53 18.65
CA LYS A 404 -3.36 2.65 20.01
C LYS A 404 -4.43 2.32 21.06
N ASN A 405 -5.61 2.92 20.94
CA ASN A 405 -6.70 2.73 21.90
C ASN A 405 -7.33 1.33 21.83
N ALA A 406 -7.16 0.61 20.71
CA ALA A 406 -7.49 -0.80 20.57
C ALA A 406 -6.52 -1.73 21.34
N GLY A 407 -5.45 -1.19 21.93
CA GLY A 407 -4.49 -1.94 22.75
C GLY A 407 -3.30 -2.50 21.97
N VAL A 408 -3.13 -2.12 20.70
CA VAL A 408 -1.92 -2.47 19.93
C VAL A 408 -0.72 -1.75 20.54
N ASP A 409 0.29 -2.50 20.97
CA ASP A 409 1.53 -1.94 21.51
C ASP A 409 2.72 -2.19 20.57
N LEU A 410 2.69 -1.58 19.39
CA LEU A 410 3.72 -1.66 18.36
C LEU A 410 3.91 -0.29 17.68
N PRO A 411 5.08 -0.04 17.05
CA PRO A 411 5.21 1.08 16.12
C PRO A 411 4.18 0.97 14.99
N ILE A 412 3.67 2.12 14.54
CA ILE A 412 2.70 2.26 13.45
C ILE A 412 3.38 2.87 12.22
N LEU A 413 3.26 2.20 11.09
CA LEU A 413 3.70 2.68 9.78
C LEU A 413 2.49 2.92 8.87
N LEU A 414 2.40 4.13 8.32
CA LEU A 414 1.34 4.51 7.38
C LEU A 414 1.79 4.07 5.98
N GLY A 415 1.23 2.97 5.50
CA GLY A 415 1.70 2.22 4.34
C GLY A 415 1.40 2.89 3.00
N GLU A 416 0.34 3.69 2.94
CA GLU A 416 -0.08 4.53 1.81
C GLU A 416 -0.83 5.76 2.33
N TYR A 417 -0.57 6.90 1.70
CA TYR A 417 -1.41 8.09 1.71
C TYR A 417 -1.09 8.90 0.44
N HIS A 418 -2.02 9.74 -0.02
CA HIS A 418 -1.75 10.74 -1.05
C HIS A 418 -2.81 11.82 -1.08
N CYS A 419 -2.54 12.85 -1.88
CA CYS A 419 -3.57 13.67 -2.50
C CYS A 419 -3.12 14.09 -3.90
N GLY A 420 -4.08 14.27 -4.80
CA GLY A 420 -3.85 14.85 -6.11
C GLY A 420 -4.53 16.20 -6.27
N ALA A 421 -4.05 16.95 -7.25
CA ALA A 421 -4.64 18.20 -7.71
C ALA A 421 -4.99 18.06 -9.19
N LEU A 422 -5.66 19.06 -9.76
CA LEU A 422 -6.03 19.05 -11.19
C LEU A 422 -5.48 20.27 -11.93
N ASP A 423 -4.51 20.96 -11.34
CA ASP A 423 -3.80 22.08 -11.95
C ASP A 423 -2.65 21.62 -12.87
N ARG A 424 -2.41 20.31 -13.00
CA ARG A 424 -1.52 19.69 -14.01
C ARG A 424 -2.32 18.77 -14.94
N GLY A 425 -1.63 17.88 -15.65
CA GLY A 425 -2.12 17.23 -16.86
C GLY A 425 -3.08 16.06 -16.68
N LEU A 426 -3.46 15.69 -15.45
CA LEU A 426 -4.28 14.51 -15.21
C LEU A 426 -5.71 14.86 -14.78
N PRO A 427 -6.70 14.02 -15.15
CA PRO A 427 -8.11 14.34 -14.98
C PRO A 427 -8.68 13.96 -13.60
N ALA A 428 -7.91 13.26 -12.76
CA ALA A 428 -8.36 12.73 -11.48
C ALA A 428 -7.38 13.08 -10.36
N THR A 429 -7.91 13.42 -9.18
CA THR A 429 -7.12 13.71 -7.98
C THR A 429 -6.68 12.45 -7.23
N GLY A 430 -7.28 11.29 -7.53
CA GLY A 430 -7.20 10.11 -6.68
C GLY A 430 -8.01 10.29 -5.39
N LEU A 431 -7.73 9.45 -4.39
CA LEU A 431 -8.53 9.26 -3.18
C LEU A 431 -8.65 10.49 -2.24
N LYS A 432 -7.82 11.52 -2.44
CA LYS A 432 -7.98 12.85 -1.81
C LYS A 432 -7.65 13.94 -2.81
N GLY A 433 -8.50 14.98 -2.85
CA GLY A 433 -8.35 16.11 -3.75
C GLY A 433 -7.95 17.40 -3.03
N VAL A 434 -6.99 18.12 -3.61
CA VAL A 434 -6.60 19.49 -3.20
C VAL A 434 -6.60 20.43 -4.39
N THR A 435 -6.60 21.75 -4.14
CA THR A 435 -6.79 22.75 -5.21
C THR A 435 -5.67 22.79 -6.25
N ASP A 436 -4.41 22.60 -5.83
CA ASP A 436 -3.23 22.77 -6.67
C ASP A 436 -2.00 22.02 -6.12
N GLN A 437 -0.90 22.05 -6.86
CA GLN A 437 0.38 21.45 -6.47
C GLN A 437 0.96 21.98 -5.16
N LYS A 438 0.69 23.24 -4.79
CA LYS A 438 1.15 23.81 -3.52
C LYS A 438 0.39 23.18 -2.35
N GLU A 439 -0.91 22.96 -2.50
CA GLU A 439 -1.70 22.26 -1.48
C GLU A 439 -1.37 20.77 -1.37
N ARG A 440 -0.84 20.14 -2.44
CA ARG A 440 -0.24 18.79 -2.33
C ARG A 440 0.97 18.81 -1.39
N GLY A 441 1.82 19.83 -1.50
CA GLY A 441 2.93 20.03 -0.57
C GLY A 441 2.47 20.30 0.88
N VAL A 442 1.40 21.08 1.07
CA VAL A 442 0.81 21.29 2.41
C VAL A 442 0.33 19.99 3.02
N MET A 443 -0.37 19.17 2.24
CA MET A 443 -0.84 17.87 2.67
C MET A 443 0.33 16.95 3.08
N TRP A 444 1.39 16.89 2.27
CA TRP A 444 2.60 16.14 2.62
C TRP A 444 3.14 16.53 4.00
N ARG A 445 3.40 17.84 4.20
CA ARG A 445 3.97 18.35 5.45
C ARG A 445 3.06 18.03 6.64
N HIS A 446 1.77 18.34 6.51
CA HIS A 446 0.81 18.14 7.57
C HIS A 446 0.74 16.66 7.97
N PHE A 447 0.59 15.77 6.99
CA PHE A 447 0.44 14.35 7.24
C PHE A 447 1.71 13.74 7.86
N VAL A 448 2.87 13.94 7.24
CA VAL A 448 4.14 13.32 7.69
C VAL A 448 4.55 13.83 9.06
N GLU A 449 4.49 15.15 9.29
CA GLU A 449 4.87 15.72 10.59
C GLU A 449 3.89 15.29 11.70
N LYS A 450 2.60 15.06 11.39
CA LYS A 450 1.63 14.47 12.33
C LYS A 450 1.96 13.02 12.67
N VAL A 451 2.30 12.19 11.68
CA VAL A 451 2.75 10.82 11.91
C VAL A 451 4.00 10.82 12.79
N ALA A 452 4.99 11.65 12.48
CA ALA A 452 6.23 11.75 13.25
C ALA A 452 5.98 12.18 14.70
N ALA A 453 5.14 13.20 14.93
CA ALA A 453 4.84 13.68 16.28
C ALA A 453 4.11 12.63 17.14
N HIS A 454 3.28 11.78 16.52
CA HIS A 454 2.53 10.74 17.24
C HIS A 454 3.49 9.72 17.90
N PRO A 455 3.32 9.38 19.20
CA PRO A 455 4.27 8.51 19.91
C PRO A 455 4.47 7.12 19.30
N TYR A 456 3.55 6.65 18.47
CA TYR A 456 3.62 5.35 17.80
C TYR A 456 4.13 5.45 16.36
N GLY A 457 4.13 6.64 15.74
CA GLY A 457 4.38 6.77 14.30
C GLY A 457 5.86 6.66 13.96
N VAL A 458 6.21 5.76 13.04
CA VAL A 458 7.60 5.50 12.63
C VAL A 458 7.85 5.54 11.13
N GLY A 459 6.80 5.73 10.33
CA GLY A 459 6.94 5.83 8.88
C GLY A 459 5.67 6.26 8.19
N ALA A 460 5.82 6.91 7.04
CA ALA A 460 4.73 7.34 6.18
C ALA A 460 5.16 7.19 4.72
N HIS A 461 4.43 6.39 3.96
CA HIS A 461 4.73 6.10 2.57
C HIS A 461 3.69 6.69 1.62
N TRP A 462 4.16 7.53 0.69
CA TRP A 462 3.33 8.23 -0.28
C TRP A 462 2.99 7.31 -1.45
N PHE A 463 1.71 7.19 -1.82
CA PHE A 463 1.32 6.50 -3.05
C PHE A 463 1.16 7.54 -4.17
N GLN A 464 2.07 7.65 -5.13
CA GLN A 464 3.25 6.83 -5.43
C GLN A 464 4.33 7.68 -6.12
N PHE A 465 5.43 7.05 -6.56
CA PHE A 465 6.55 7.79 -7.17
C PHE A 465 6.17 8.45 -8.50
N ASN A 466 5.46 7.74 -9.39
CA ASN A 466 5.10 8.21 -10.73
C ASN A 466 3.62 8.61 -10.79
N ASP A 467 3.32 9.62 -11.59
CA ASP A 467 1.94 9.88 -12.01
C ASP A 467 1.37 8.69 -12.78
N GLN A 468 0.06 8.49 -12.66
CA GLN A 468 -0.64 7.45 -13.39
C GLN A 468 -0.90 7.88 -14.84
N PHE A 469 -1.18 6.91 -15.71
CA PHE A 469 -1.49 7.21 -17.11
C PHE A 469 -2.86 7.88 -17.23
N CYS A 470 -2.97 8.91 -18.09
CA CYS A 470 -4.22 9.68 -18.21
C CYS A 470 -5.43 8.86 -18.68
N LEU A 471 -5.20 7.74 -19.38
CA LEU A 471 -6.26 6.80 -19.79
C LEU A 471 -6.42 5.60 -18.85
N GLY A 472 -5.63 5.52 -17.78
CA GLY A 472 -5.74 4.49 -16.76
C GLY A 472 -4.54 3.55 -16.67
N ARG A 473 -4.23 3.11 -15.44
CA ARG A 473 -3.42 1.93 -15.16
C ARG A 473 -4.24 0.65 -15.40
N TYR A 474 -3.69 -0.51 -15.06
CA TYR A 474 -4.32 -1.81 -15.37
C TYR A 474 -5.76 -1.96 -14.86
N ASP A 475 -6.15 -1.30 -13.76
CA ASP A 475 -7.51 -1.34 -13.19
C ASP A 475 -8.31 -0.05 -13.43
N GLY A 476 -7.75 0.91 -14.19
CA GLY A 476 -8.44 2.11 -14.64
C GLY A 476 -8.08 3.40 -13.89
N GLU A 477 -7.30 3.36 -12.80
CA GLU A 477 -6.92 4.60 -12.11
C GLU A 477 -6.00 5.50 -12.96
N ASN A 478 -6.26 6.81 -12.94
CA ASN A 478 -5.58 7.83 -13.75
C ASN A 478 -5.28 9.12 -12.95
N TYR A 479 -4.82 8.95 -11.72
CA TYR A 479 -4.68 9.97 -10.69
C TYR A 479 -3.39 10.81 -10.78
N GLN A 480 -3.51 12.12 -10.49
CA GLN A 480 -2.41 13.10 -10.37
C GLN A 480 -1.71 13.04 -9.00
N ILE A 481 -1.16 11.88 -8.66
CA ILE A 481 -0.61 11.58 -7.34
C ILE A 481 0.90 11.35 -7.35
N GLY A 482 1.56 11.36 -8.52
CA GLY A 482 2.98 11.13 -8.65
C GLY A 482 3.85 12.18 -7.98
N MET A 483 5.02 11.77 -7.49
CA MET A 483 6.09 12.70 -7.15
C MET A 483 6.77 13.26 -8.41
N VAL A 484 6.78 12.48 -9.50
CA VAL A 484 7.21 12.89 -10.84
C VAL A 484 6.10 12.63 -11.85
N ASP A 485 6.07 13.44 -12.91
CA ASP A 485 5.16 13.23 -14.04
C ASP A 485 5.64 12.12 -15.00
N ILE A 486 4.84 11.82 -16.04
CA ILE A 486 5.14 10.78 -17.04
C ILE A 486 6.39 11.06 -17.90
N CYS A 487 6.91 12.28 -17.85
CA CYS A 487 8.16 12.70 -18.46
C CYS A 487 9.32 12.75 -17.46
N MET A 488 9.14 12.16 -16.27
CA MET A 488 10.09 12.13 -15.16
C MET A 488 10.42 13.53 -14.59
N GLN A 489 9.52 14.50 -14.73
CA GLN A 489 9.71 15.83 -14.16
C GLN A 489 9.19 15.86 -12.71
N PRO A 490 10.01 16.23 -11.72
CA PRO A 490 9.55 16.34 -10.34
C PRO A 490 8.60 17.54 -10.16
N TYR A 491 7.59 17.36 -9.31
CA TYR A 491 6.76 18.47 -8.87
C TYR A 491 7.47 19.30 -7.81
N GLU A 492 8.01 20.45 -8.21
CA GLU A 492 8.81 21.35 -7.36
C GLU A 492 8.09 21.67 -6.04
N GLU A 493 6.80 21.98 -6.07
CA GLU A 493 6.04 22.34 -4.86
C GLU A 493 5.95 21.18 -3.85
N LEU A 494 5.91 19.94 -4.34
CA LEU A 494 5.93 18.76 -3.49
C LEU A 494 7.35 18.48 -2.99
N MET A 495 8.37 18.61 -3.84
CA MET A 495 9.77 18.39 -3.47
C MET A 495 10.25 19.39 -2.40
N ASP A 496 9.87 20.66 -2.53
CA ASP A 496 10.17 21.68 -1.52
C ASP A 496 9.50 21.35 -0.17
N ALA A 497 8.25 20.87 -0.21
CA ALA A 497 7.55 20.42 0.99
C ALA A 497 8.19 19.18 1.63
N VAL A 498 8.65 18.24 0.82
CA VAL A 498 9.41 17.06 1.29
C VAL A 498 10.70 17.50 1.97
N TYR A 499 11.48 18.38 1.33
CA TYR A 499 12.71 18.91 1.90
C TYR A 499 12.49 19.61 3.25
N GLU A 500 11.51 20.52 3.33
CA GLU A 500 11.21 21.24 4.56
C GLU A 500 10.70 20.33 5.68
N THR A 501 9.96 19.27 5.34
CA THR A 501 9.53 18.23 6.29
C THR A 501 10.74 17.45 6.83
N SER A 502 11.58 16.94 5.93
CA SER A 502 12.71 16.08 6.28
C SER A 502 13.75 16.82 7.12
N LYS A 503 13.95 18.11 6.88
CA LYS A 503 14.84 18.99 7.66
C LYS A 503 14.49 19.06 9.16
N VAL A 504 13.22 18.90 9.51
CA VAL A 504 12.74 18.97 10.90
C VAL A 504 12.26 17.63 11.45
N LEU A 505 12.24 16.59 10.60
CA LEU A 505 11.61 15.29 10.86
C LEU A 505 11.95 14.71 12.23
N TYR A 506 13.24 14.60 12.55
CA TYR A 506 13.67 14.01 13.82
C TYR A 506 13.38 14.88 15.04
N LYS A 507 13.38 16.21 14.89
CA LYS A 507 13.00 17.13 15.97
C LYS A 507 11.50 17.00 16.27
N VAL A 508 10.67 16.96 15.23
CA VAL A 508 9.22 16.71 15.37
C VAL A 508 8.97 15.33 15.98
N LYS A 509 9.65 14.29 15.46
CA LYS A 509 9.56 12.91 15.95
C LYS A 509 9.86 12.77 17.44
N ASN A 510 10.80 13.56 17.95
CA ASN A 510 11.25 13.53 19.33
C ASN A 510 10.58 14.60 20.22
N GLY A 511 9.57 15.33 19.71
CA GLY A 511 8.83 16.34 20.49
C GLY A 511 9.62 17.63 20.78
N GLU A 512 10.71 17.84 20.04
CA GLU A 512 11.57 19.04 20.15
C GLU A 512 11.06 20.19 19.28
N MET A 513 10.13 19.90 18.38
CA MET A 513 9.46 20.86 17.51
C MET A 513 8.00 20.43 17.29
N GLU A 514 7.10 21.41 17.26
CA GLU A 514 5.70 21.17 16.93
C GLU A 514 5.53 20.80 15.45
N PRO A 515 4.61 19.89 15.10
CA PRO A 515 4.34 19.53 13.71
C PRO A 515 3.65 20.66 12.95
N TYR A 516 3.82 20.66 11.62
CA TYR A 516 3.23 21.64 10.73
C TYR A 516 1.70 21.78 10.89
N ALA A 517 1.28 23.00 11.25
CA ALA A 517 -0.09 23.27 11.69
C ALA A 517 -1.08 23.57 10.54
N ARG A 518 -0.59 23.87 9.32
CA ARG A 518 -1.47 24.28 8.23
C ARG A 518 -2.16 23.06 7.60
N TYR A 519 -3.49 23.10 7.56
CA TYR A 519 -4.30 22.12 6.85
C TYR A 519 -4.39 22.44 5.35
N PRO A 520 -4.39 21.43 4.45
CA PRO A 520 -4.54 21.66 3.02
C PRO A 520 -5.94 22.13 2.63
N VAL A 521 -6.05 22.91 1.55
CA VAL A 521 -7.36 23.28 0.99
C VAL A 521 -7.90 22.11 0.17
N ALA A 522 -8.82 21.37 0.79
CA ALA A 522 -9.46 20.21 0.19
C ALA A 522 -10.48 20.59 -0.89
N ILE A 523 -10.56 19.78 -1.94
CA ILE A 523 -11.65 19.78 -2.93
C ILE A 523 -12.29 18.38 -2.97
N PRO A 524 -13.48 18.22 -3.57
CA PRO A 524 -14.06 16.90 -3.77
C PRO A 524 -13.10 15.95 -4.48
N MET A 525 -13.07 14.71 -4.02
CA MET A 525 -12.34 13.62 -4.66
C MET A 525 -12.84 13.43 -6.09
N ILE A 526 -11.93 13.41 -7.06
CA ILE A 526 -12.18 12.94 -8.41
C ILE A 526 -11.33 11.69 -8.61
N GLY A 527 -11.96 10.53 -8.51
CA GLY A 527 -11.32 9.23 -8.65
C GLY A 527 -12.38 8.17 -8.90
N TYR A 528 -11.92 6.99 -9.35
CA TYR A 528 -12.75 5.79 -9.46
C TYR A 528 -12.94 5.14 -8.08
#